data_AF-A0A7C3B1F3-F1
#
_entry.id   AF-A0A7C3B1F3-F1
#
_cell.length_a   1.000
_cell.length_b   1.000
_cell.length_c   1.000
_cell.angle_alpha   90.00
_cell.angle_beta   90.00
_cell.angle_gamma   90.00
#
_symmetry.space_group_name_H-M   'P 1'
#
loop_
_entity.id
_entity.type
_entity.pdbx_description
1 polymer ?
#
loop_
_entity_poly.entity_id
_entity_poly.type
_entity_poly.pdbx_seq_one_letter_code
_entity_poly.pdbx_strand_id
1 'polypeptide(L)'
;MIREFINIILTRTFRFKRAITLITVVAIILAAFLAVRGAMPFMPVFGTSMEPELHAGNLILIKDKEPEEVKVGDIIVYNVPPAIQDFYNYPPVVAHRVIEVRDTQYGIAWRTKGDNAGEDPFTVRANDLRGTVSHQVPLLGFPFLFLQSQQGLMFVIIALSLFALYLYANDISRGGQKIHRGLFAPVIKETMRDTETLAQRMDGTEKVMAQTQEALSSFAIAMAEYAEHLRSHTSAIQGLAEASHELKRGAAEQNKALERIVEALEHRKPLTEEMQPPEKPAAPPPVKGKYPPGCVRSRQQVSAGHDIFGAG
;
A
#
# COMPACT_ATOMS: atom_id res chain seq x y z
N MET A 1 -25.83 27.81 17.87
CA MET A 1 -25.87 27.39 19.29
C MET A 1 -27.11 26.55 19.63
N ILE A 2 -28.34 27.08 19.57
CA ILE A 2 -29.57 26.32 19.94
C ILE A 2 -29.83 25.09 19.05
N ARG A 3 -29.64 25.21 17.72
CA ARG A 3 -29.79 24.09 16.77
C ARG A 3 -28.80 22.93 16.99
N GLU A 4 -27.57 23.23 17.40
CA GLU A 4 -26.57 22.19 17.70
C GLU A 4 -26.90 21.46 19.01
N PHE A 5 -27.32 22.21 20.03
CA PHE A 5 -27.76 21.65 21.31
C PHE A 5 -28.97 20.71 21.14
N ILE A 6 -29.96 21.12 20.35
CA ILE A 6 -31.14 20.30 20.03
C ILE A 6 -30.73 19.03 19.29
N ASN A 7 -29.82 19.10 18.31
CA ASN A 7 -29.32 17.93 17.58
C ASN A 7 -28.53 16.96 18.48
N ILE A 8 -27.75 17.47 19.44
CA ILE A 8 -27.02 16.63 20.40
C ILE A 8 -28.00 15.88 21.32
N ILE A 9 -29.04 16.56 21.83
CA ILE A 9 -30.06 15.93 22.69
C ILE A 9 -30.90 14.90 21.92
N LEU A 10 -31.31 15.22 20.68
CA LEU A 10 -32.06 14.31 19.80
C LEU A 10 -31.26 13.06 19.43
N THR A 11 -29.98 13.22 19.09
CA THR A 11 -29.14 12.04 18.74
C THR A 11 -28.83 11.18 19.95
N ARG A 12 -28.64 11.77 21.14
CA ARG A 12 -28.39 11.03 22.39
C ARG A 12 -29.63 10.25 22.84
N THR A 13 -30.81 10.85 22.75
CA THR A 13 -32.09 10.18 23.05
C THR A 13 -32.41 9.07 22.05
N PHE A 14 -32.12 9.25 20.75
CA PHE A 14 -32.33 8.21 19.75
C PHE A 14 -31.40 7.00 19.95
N ARG A 15 -30.13 7.23 20.30
CA ARG A 15 -29.18 6.15 20.64
C ARG A 15 -29.59 5.38 21.88
N PHE A 16 -30.07 6.08 22.90
CA PHE A 16 -30.55 5.47 24.13
C PHE A 16 -31.79 4.59 23.90
N LYS A 17 -32.74 5.08 23.08
CA LYS A 17 -33.92 4.28 22.68
C LYS A 17 -33.53 3.01 21.92
N ARG A 18 -32.61 3.08 20.96
CA ARG A 18 -32.12 1.90 20.22
C ARG A 18 -31.45 0.86 21.13
N ALA A 19 -30.63 1.32 22.07
CA ALA A 19 -29.99 0.44 23.05
C ALA A 19 -31.01 -0.25 23.95
N ILE A 20 -32.00 0.49 24.46
CA ILE A 20 -33.10 -0.08 25.24
C ILE A 20 -33.86 -1.12 24.41
N THR A 21 -34.26 -0.79 23.18
CA THR A 21 -34.98 -1.74 22.32
C THR A 21 -34.19 -3.04 22.12
N LEU A 22 -32.89 -2.96 21.84
CA LEU A 22 -32.04 -4.14 21.68
C LEU A 22 -31.97 -4.97 22.97
N ILE A 23 -31.72 -4.33 24.12
CA ILE A 23 -31.65 -5.00 25.42
C ILE A 23 -32.99 -5.67 25.75
N THR A 24 -34.12 -5.00 25.48
CA THR A 24 -35.46 -5.53 25.75
C THR A 24 -35.74 -6.76 24.88
N VAL A 25 -35.40 -6.70 23.59
CA VAL A 25 -35.56 -7.84 22.67
C VAL A 25 -34.70 -9.03 23.11
N VAL A 26 -33.43 -8.79 23.46
CA VAL A 26 -32.54 -9.84 23.96
C VAL A 26 -33.06 -10.43 25.27
N ALA A 27 -33.53 -9.60 26.19
CA ALA A 27 -34.11 -10.04 27.45
C ALA A 27 -35.38 -10.89 27.25
N ILE A 28 -36.26 -10.51 26.30
CA ILE A 28 -37.46 -11.29 25.96
C ILE A 28 -37.07 -12.64 25.36
N ILE A 29 -36.11 -12.68 24.42
CA ILE A 29 -35.65 -13.93 23.80
C ILE A 29 -35.02 -14.84 24.86
N LEU A 30 -34.19 -14.29 25.75
CA LEU A 30 -33.56 -15.06 26.83
C LEU A 30 -34.59 -15.56 27.85
N ALA A 31 -35.54 -14.74 28.24
CA ALA A 31 -36.63 -15.13 29.13
C ALA A 31 -37.51 -16.22 28.51
N ALA A 32 -37.85 -16.10 27.22
CA ALA A 32 -38.57 -17.13 26.48
C ALA A 32 -37.77 -18.44 26.42
N PHE A 33 -36.46 -18.37 26.15
CA PHE A 33 -35.58 -19.54 26.12
C PHE A 33 -35.48 -20.25 27.48
N LEU A 34 -35.32 -19.49 28.57
CA LEU A 34 -35.27 -20.03 29.93
C LEU A 34 -36.61 -20.64 30.36
N ALA A 35 -37.74 -19.99 30.01
CA ALA A 35 -39.07 -20.50 30.31
C ALA A 35 -39.32 -21.86 29.63
N VAL A 36 -38.90 -22.01 28.37
CA VAL A 36 -39.00 -23.27 27.61
C VAL A 36 -38.16 -24.38 28.25
N ARG A 37 -37.01 -24.06 28.85
CA ARG A 37 -36.13 -25.08 29.48
C ARG A 37 -36.51 -25.44 30.91
N GLY A 38 -37.26 -24.60 31.61
CA GLY A 38 -37.39 -24.69 33.07
C GLY A 38 -38.78 -24.97 33.64
N ALA A 39 -39.88 -24.57 32.99
CA ALA A 39 -41.16 -24.49 33.71
C ALA A 39 -42.44 -24.57 32.87
N MET A 40 -42.33 -24.67 31.54
CA MET A 40 -43.53 -24.62 30.71
C MET A 40 -44.21 -25.99 30.59
N PRO A 41 -45.56 -26.05 30.60
CA PRO A 41 -46.34 -27.27 30.46
C PRO A 41 -46.36 -27.75 29.00
N PHE A 42 -45.25 -27.65 28.27
CA PHE A 42 -45.15 -28.12 26.90
C PHE A 42 -43.76 -28.64 26.56
N MET A 43 -43.72 -29.68 25.73
CA MET A 43 -42.51 -30.35 25.28
C MET A 43 -42.62 -30.66 23.78
N PRO A 44 -41.62 -30.35 22.96
CA PRO A 44 -41.62 -30.83 21.60
C PRO A 44 -41.32 -32.33 21.58
N VAL A 45 -42.03 -33.09 20.74
CA VAL A 45 -41.82 -34.53 20.58
C VAL A 45 -40.57 -34.77 19.75
N PHE A 46 -39.61 -35.49 20.34
CA PHE A 46 -38.36 -35.88 19.71
C PHE A 46 -38.41 -37.36 19.32
N GLY A 47 -37.99 -37.68 18.09
CA GLY A 47 -37.91 -39.05 17.60
C GLY A 47 -39.27 -39.68 17.29
N THR A 48 -39.26 -41.00 17.07
CA THR A 48 -40.41 -41.77 16.57
C THR A 48 -40.86 -42.87 17.54
N SER A 49 -40.35 -42.89 18.79
CA SER A 49 -40.59 -43.96 19.76
C SER A 49 -42.05 -44.07 20.22
N MET A 50 -42.83 -43.00 20.05
CA MET A 50 -44.22 -42.91 20.46
C MET A 50 -45.20 -42.90 19.28
N GLU A 51 -44.75 -43.21 18.07
CA GLU A 51 -45.65 -43.34 16.93
C GLU A 51 -46.58 -44.56 17.08
N PRO A 52 -47.82 -44.52 16.56
CA PRO A 52 -48.45 -43.41 15.83
C PRO A 52 -49.13 -42.36 16.74
N GLU A 53 -49.14 -42.54 18.06
CA GLU A 53 -49.92 -41.68 18.97
C GLU A 53 -49.32 -40.27 19.07
N LEU A 54 -47.99 -40.17 19.24
CA LEU A 54 -47.25 -38.91 19.24
C LEU A 54 -46.29 -38.86 18.05
N HIS A 55 -46.48 -37.87 17.18
CA HIS A 55 -45.64 -37.68 16.01
C HIS A 55 -44.46 -36.75 16.29
N ALA A 56 -43.32 -37.07 15.68
CA ALA A 56 -42.12 -36.23 15.72
C ALA A 56 -42.43 -34.80 15.24
N GLY A 57 -41.96 -33.79 15.98
CA GLY A 57 -42.15 -32.38 15.63
C GLY A 57 -43.49 -31.76 16.08
N ASN A 58 -44.38 -32.54 16.69
CA ASN A 58 -45.54 -32.00 17.41
C ASN A 58 -45.11 -31.36 18.74
N LEU A 59 -45.91 -30.44 19.25
CA LEU A 59 -45.77 -29.92 20.61
C LEU A 59 -46.83 -30.58 21.50
N ILE A 60 -46.40 -31.32 22.52
CA ILE A 60 -47.30 -31.91 23.52
C ILE A 60 -47.48 -30.96 24.70
N LEU A 61 -48.70 -30.92 25.24
CA LEU A 61 -49.06 -30.17 26.44
C LEU A 61 -49.06 -31.13 27.64
N ILE A 62 -48.22 -30.81 28.63
CA ILE A 62 -48.04 -31.58 29.86
C ILE A 62 -49.05 -31.06 30.88
N LYS A 63 -49.88 -31.95 31.39
CA LYS A 63 -50.80 -31.65 32.49
C LYS A 63 -50.26 -32.29 33.76
N ASP A 64 -50.11 -31.47 34.80
CA ASP A 64 -49.77 -31.95 36.14
C ASP A 64 -50.81 -32.96 36.60
N LYS A 65 -50.33 -34.10 37.09
CA LYS A 65 -51.13 -35.21 37.59
C LYS A 65 -50.43 -35.77 38.81
N GLU A 66 -51.19 -36.00 39.89
CA GLU A 66 -50.62 -36.58 41.10
C GLU A 66 -50.10 -37.99 40.80
N PRO A 67 -48.96 -38.41 41.36
CA PRO A 67 -48.40 -39.75 41.17
C PRO A 67 -49.44 -40.88 41.36
N GLU A 68 -50.29 -40.77 42.38
CA GLU A 68 -51.29 -41.78 42.72
C GLU A 68 -52.39 -41.94 41.66
N GLU A 69 -52.61 -40.92 40.83
CA GLU A 69 -53.62 -40.95 39.77
C GLU A 69 -53.11 -41.56 38.46
N VAL A 70 -51.80 -41.75 38.31
CA VAL A 70 -51.18 -42.30 37.10
C VAL A 70 -51.47 -43.79 36.99
N LYS A 71 -52.10 -44.19 35.87
CA LYS A 71 -52.55 -45.57 35.65
C LYS A 71 -51.83 -46.21 34.47
N VAL A 72 -51.88 -47.54 34.41
CA VAL A 72 -51.45 -48.30 33.23
C VAL A 72 -52.21 -47.79 32.00
N GLY A 73 -51.48 -47.48 30.93
CA GLY A 73 -51.99 -46.91 29.69
C GLY A 73 -51.78 -45.40 29.55
N ASP A 74 -51.53 -44.67 30.65
CA ASP A 74 -51.23 -43.23 30.59
C ASP A 74 -49.87 -42.98 29.90
N ILE A 75 -49.76 -41.89 29.14
CA ILE A 75 -48.49 -41.40 28.61
C ILE A 75 -47.95 -40.35 29.57
N ILE A 76 -46.85 -40.67 30.23
CA ILE A 76 -46.23 -39.80 31.23
C ILE A 76 -44.96 -39.16 30.66
N VAL A 77 -44.74 -37.90 31.04
CA VAL A 77 -43.50 -37.18 30.75
C VAL A 77 -42.67 -37.15 32.03
N TYR A 78 -41.41 -37.57 31.94
CA TYR A 78 -40.53 -37.66 33.10
C TYR A 78 -39.09 -37.25 32.77
N ASN A 79 -38.37 -36.84 33.81
CA ASN A 79 -36.94 -36.58 33.75
C ASN A 79 -36.16 -37.88 33.82
N VAL A 80 -35.14 -38.03 32.98
CA VAL A 80 -34.21 -39.16 33.06
C VAL A 80 -33.04 -38.74 33.95
N PRO A 81 -32.69 -39.48 35.01
CA PRO A 81 -31.50 -39.19 35.82
C PRO A 81 -30.20 -39.16 34.98
N PRO A 82 -29.25 -38.25 35.23
CA PRO A 82 -28.01 -38.13 34.43
C PRO A 82 -27.23 -39.45 34.29
N ALA A 83 -27.17 -40.25 35.36
CA ALA A 83 -26.50 -41.55 35.32
C ALA A 83 -27.11 -42.52 34.29
N ILE A 84 -28.42 -42.44 34.05
CA ILE A 84 -29.13 -43.26 33.05
C ILE A 84 -28.97 -42.64 31.65
N GLN A 85 -28.97 -41.31 31.54
CA GLN A 85 -28.73 -40.60 30.28
C GLN A 85 -27.38 -41.02 29.68
N ASP A 86 -26.31 -40.98 30.47
CA ASP A 86 -24.96 -41.30 30.00
C ASP A 86 -24.80 -42.79 29.66
N PHE A 87 -25.42 -43.69 30.44
CA PHE A 87 -25.26 -45.13 30.26
C PHE A 87 -26.08 -45.69 29.09
N TYR A 88 -27.32 -45.22 28.92
CA TYR A 88 -28.25 -45.72 27.89
C TYR A 88 -28.44 -44.76 26.71
N ASN A 89 -27.75 -43.62 26.69
CA ASN A 89 -27.89 -42.56 25.69
C ASN A 89 -29.34 -42.04 25.58
N TYR A 90 -29.98 -41.80 26.73
CA TYR A 90 -31.33 -41.26 26.82
C TYR A 90 -31.32 -39.73 26.86
N PRO A 91 -32.31 -39.05 26.25
CA PRO A 91 -32.46 -37.62 26.39
C PRO A 91 -32.89 -37.25 27.82
N PRO A 92 -32.68 -36.00 28.26
CA PRO A 92 -32.96 -35.58 29.63
C PRO A 92 -34.44 -35.64 30.02
N VAL A 93 -35.34 -35.58 29.05
CA VAL A 93 -36.80 -35.67 29.25
C VAL A 93 -37.37 -36.61 28.20
N VAL A 94 -38.21 -37.55 28.63
CA VAL A 94 -38.83 -38.57 27.77
C VAL A 94 -40.33 -38.63 28.07
N ALA A 95 -41.12 -38.97 27.04
CA ALA A 95 -42.54 -39.24 27.16
C ALA A 95 -42.81 -40.67 26.70
N HIS A 96 -43.25 -41.56 27.58
CA HIS A 96 -43.53 -42.99 27.28
C HIS A 96 -44.80 -43.46 27.99
N ARG A 97 -45.37 -44.58 27.50
CA ARG A 97 -46.60 -45.16 28.04
C ARG A 97 -46.32 -46.05 29.25
N VAL A 98 -47.10 -45.89 30.31
CA VAL A 98 -47.04 -46.74 31.50
C VAL A 98 -47.59 -48.12 31.17
N ILE A 99 -46.78 -49.15 31.40
CA ILE A 99 -47.17 -50.56 31.22
C ILE A 99 -47.37 -51.28 32.57
N GLU A 100 -46.77 -50.77 33.64
CA GLU A 100 -46.87 -51.36 34.99
C GLU A 100 -46.73 -50.27 36.05
N VAL A 101 -47.53 -50.34 37.11
CA VAL A 101 -47.41 -49.52 38.32
C VAL A 101 -46.87 -50.42 39.43
N ARG A 102 -45.80 -49.99 40.09
CA ARG A 102 -45.13 -50.73 41.18
C ARG A 102 -45.12 -49.89 42.45
N ASP A 103 -45.62 -50.46 43.54
CA ASP A 103 -45.38 -49.92 44.87
C ASP A 103 -44.03 -50.41 45.39
N THR A 104 -43.12 -49.47 45.60
CA THR A 104 -41.80 -49.75 46.17
C THR A 104 -41.71 -49.21 47.59
N GLN A 105 -40.72 -49.68 48.36
CA GLN A 105 -40.43 -49.13 49.70
C GLN A 105 -40.12 -47.62 49.70
N TYR A 106 -39.84 -47.03 48.53
CA TYR A 106 -39.54 -45.61 48.34
C TYR A 106 -40.70 -44.83 47.70
N GLY A 107 -41.88 -45.46 47.55
CA GLY A 107 -43.07 -44.88 46.92
C GLY A 107 -43.42 -45.53 45.57
N ILE A 108 -44.38 -44.92 44.87
CA ILE A 108 -44.87 -45.36 43.56
C ILE A 108 -43.78 -45.21 42.51
N ALA A 109 -43.64 -46.22 41.66
CA ALA A 109 -42.77 -46.23 40.51
C ALA A 109 -43.45 -46.88 39.30
N TRP A 110 -43.04 -46.51 38.10
CA TRP A 110 -43.66 -46.99 36.85
C TRP A 110 -42.65 -47.65 35.92
N ARG A 111 -43.08 -48.74 35.28
CA ARG A 111 -42.42 -49.25 34.07
C ARG A 111 -43.07 -48.61 32.86
N THR A 112 -42.23 -48.10 31.98
CA THR A 112 -42.65 -47.36 30.79
C THR A 112 -42.11 -48.01 29.52
N LYS A 113 -42.79 -47.75 28.41
CA LYS A 113 -42.44 -48.25 27.08
C LYS A 113 -42.89 -47.24 26.03
N GLY A 114 -42.09 -47.07 24.98
CA GLY A 114 -42.52 -46.32 23.80
C GLY A 114 -43.48 -47.14 22.92
N ASP A 115 -44.51 -46.51 22.36
CA ASP A 115 -45.51 -47.20 21.53
C ASP A 115 -44.92 -47.89 20.29
N ASN A 116 -43.85 -47.33 19.74
CA ASN A 116 -43.04 -47.87 18.63
C ASN A 116 -41.61 -48.24 19.07
N ALA A 117 -41.38 -48.45 20.37
CA ALA A 117 -40.09 -48.81 20.92
C ALA A 117 -40.18 -50.00 21.91
N GLY A 118 -39.03 -50.47 22.37
CA GLY A 118 -38.95 -51.47 23.43
C GLY A 118 -39.31 -50.89 24.81
N GLU A 119 -39.42 -51.77 25.81
CA GLU A 119 -39.53 -51.34 27.21
C GLU A 119 -38.30 -50.55 27.65
N ASP A 120 -38.50 -49.55 28.49
CA ASP A 120 -37.39 -48.80 29.05
C ASP A 120 -36.56 -49.67 30.00
N PRO A 121 -35.22 -49.53 30.02
CA PRO A 121 -34.35 -50.36 30.85
C PRO A 121 -34.36 -49.98 32.33
N PHE A 122 -35.14 -48.97 32.73
CA PHE A 122 -35.22 -48.44 34.10
C PHE A 122 -36.67 -48.26 34.56
N THR A 123 -36.85 -47.91 35.82
CA THR A 123 -38.18 -47.61 36.40
C THR A 123 -38.24 -46.12 36.73
N VAL A 124 -39.34 -45.47 36.37
CA VAL A 124 -39.58 -44.04 36.61
C VAL A 124 -40.09 -43.86 38.05
N ARG A 125 -39.48 -42.98 38.83
CA ARG A 125 -39.91 -42.68 40.20
C ARG A 125 -40.94 -41.54 40.21
N ALA A 126 -41.78 -41.50 41.24
CA ALA A 126 -42.72 -40.38 41.46
C ALA A 126 -42.06 -38.99 41.38
N ASN A 127 -40.83 -38.84 41.91
CA ASN A 127 -40.11 -37.56 41.90
C ASN A 127 -39.62 -37.12 40.51
N ASP A 128 -39.51 -38.05 39.57
CA ASP A 128 -39.06 -37.77 38.20
C ASP A 128 -40.24 -37.41 37.27
N LEU A 129 -41.49 -37.63 37.73
CA LEU A 129 -42.70 -37.32 36.99
C LEU A 129 -42.84 -35.81 36.79
N ARG A 130 -43.00 -35.39 35.53
CA ARG A 130 -43.42 -34.02 35.19
C ARG A 130 -44.92 -33.91 34.98
N GLY A 131 -45.59 -34.99 34.58
CA GLY A 131 -47.03 -35.01 34.36
C GLY A 131 -47.44 -35.97 33.26
N THR A 132 -48.67 -35.81 32.76
CA THR A 132 -49.24 -36.63 31.69
C THR A 132 -49.48 -35.82 30.42
N VAL A 133 -49.45 -36.50 29.27
CA VAL A 133 -49.75 -35.87 27.98
C VAL A 133 -51.26 -35.66 27.86
N SER A 134 -51.69 -34.42 27.61
CA SER A 134 -53.11 -34.07 27.48
C SER A 134 -53.53 -33.79 26.04
N HIS A 135 -52.79 -32.95 25.35
CA HIS A 135 -53.05 -32.53 23.96
C HIS A 135 -51.75 -32.48 23.17
N GLN A 136 -51.85 -32.69 21.86
CA GLN A 136 -50.76 -32.46 20.92
C GLN A 136 -51.16 -31.42 19.87
N VAL A 137 -50.25 -30.49 19.59
CA VAL A 137 -50.42 -29.49 18.55
C VAL A 137 -49.45 -29.81 17.40
N PRO A 138 -49.96 -30.13 16.21
CA PRO A 138 -49.11 -30.53 15.09
C PRO A 138 -48.23 -29.38 14.62
N LEU A 139 -47.02 -29.71 14.15
CA LEU A 139 -46.02 -28.79 13.56
C LEU A 139 -45.46 -27.72 14.51
N LEU A 140 -46.07 -27.51 15.68
CA LEU A 140 -45.70 -26.43 16.59
C LEU A 140 -44.45 -26.75 17.41
N GLY A 141 -43.95 -27.99 17.37
CA GLY A 141 -42.68 -28.37 17.99
C GLY A 141 -41.46 -27.90 17.20
N PHE A 142 -41.53 -27.82 15.87
CA PHE A 142 -40.38 -27.49 15.01
C PHE A 142 -39.68 -26.16 15.34
N PRO A 143 -40.39 -25.03 15.59
CA PRO A 143 -39.73 -23.79 15.98
C PRO A 143 -38.95 -23.91 17.29
N PHE A 144 -39.50 -24.64 18.27
CA PHE A 144 -38.83 -24.87 19.56
C PHE A 144 -37.62 -25.80 19.40
N LEU A 145 -37.76 -26.87 18.63
CA LEU A 145 -36.67 -27.79 18.28
C LEU A 145 -35.53 -27.04 17.59
N PHE A 146 -35.87 -26.18 16.63
CA PHE A 146 -34.89 -25.36 15.92
C PHE A 146 -34.17 -24.42 16.89
N LEU A 147 -34.89 -23.66 17.71
CA LEU A 147 -34.30 -22.74 18.69
C LEU A 147 -33.45 -23.43 19.77
N GLN A 148 -33.75 -24.69 20.11
CA GLN A 148 -32.95 -25.49 21.03
C GLN A 148 -31.69 -26.09 20.38
N SER A 149 -31.69 -26.26 19.06
CA SER A 149 -30.54 -26.81 18.32
C SER A 149 -29.36 -25.83 18.28
N GLN A 150 -28.14 -26.34 18.11
CA GLN A 150 -26.94 -25.51 17.94
C GLN A 150 -27.08 -24.56 16.74
N GLN A 151 -27.70 -25.02 15.64
CA GLN A 151 -27.91 -24.23 14.44
C GLN A 151 -28.90 -23.08 14.65
N GLY A 152 -30.01 -23.32 15.36
CA GLY A 152 -30.96 -22.25 15.68
C GLY A 152 -30.39 -21.24 16.65
N LEU A 153 -29.54 -21.67 17.60
CA LEU A 153 -28.82 -20.75 18.48
C LEU A 153 -27.85 -19.86 17.69
N MET A 154 -27.09 -20.44 16.74
CA MET A 154 -26.27 -19.66 15.81
C MET A 154 -27.10 -18.67 14.98
N PHE A 155 -28.26 -19.11 14.47
CA PHE A 155 -29.18 -18.25 13.73
C PHE A 155 -29.65 -17.07 14.57
N VAL A 156 -30.05 -17.29 15.83
CA VAL A 156 -30.47 -16.23 16.75
C VAL A 156 -29.32 -15.25 17.03
N ILE A 157 -28.10 -15.74 17.27
CA ILE A 157 -26.93 -14.89 17.50
C ILE A 157 -26.64 -14.04 16.26
N ILE A 158 -26.64 -14.64 15.07
CA ILE A 158 -26.40 -13.93 13.81
C ILE A 158 -27.48 -12.90 13.57
N ALA A 159 -28.76 -13.26 13.74
CA ALA A 159 -29.89 -12.34 13.57
C ALA A 159 -29.79 -11.15 14.55
N LEU A 160 -29.46 -11.41 15.81
CA LEU A 160 -29.23 -10.35 16.81
C LEU A 160 -28.03 -9.47 16.46
N SER A 161 -26.95 -10.07 15.94
CA SER A 161 -25.74 -9.33 15.51
C SER A 161 -26.03 -8.44 14.31
N LEU A 162 -26.77 -8.95 13.33
CA LEU A 162 -27.22 -8.17 12.17
C LEU A 162 -28.22 -7.08 12.57
N PHE A 163 -29.13 -7.37 13.50
CA PHE A 163 -30.07 -6.40 14.03
C PHE A 163 -29.34 -5.28 14.80
N ALA A 164 -28.35 -5.64 15.62
CA ALA A 164 -27.46 -4.67 16.26
C ALA A 164 -26.71 -3.84 15.22
N LEU A 165 -26.11 -4.48 14.21
CA LEU A 165 -25.43 -3.79 13.13
C LEU A 165 -26.36 -2.83 12.41
N TYR A 166 -27.59 -3.23 12.08
CA TYR A 166 -28.59 -2.37 11.46
C TYR A 166 -28.91 -1.13 12.32
N LEU A 167 -29.12 -1.32 13.63
CA LEU A 167 -29.39 -0.21 14.55
C LEU A 167 -28.20 0.75 14.70
N TYR A 168 -26.96 0.24 14.60
CA TYR A 168 -25.73 0.99 14.81
C TYR A 168 -24.96 1.34 13.52
N ALA A 169 -25.41 0.92 12.34
CA ALA A 169 -24.72 1.14 11.06
C ALA A 169 -24.50 2.63 10.76
N ASN A 170 -25.50 3.45 11.10
CA ASN A 170 -25.44 4.90 10.97
C ASN A 170 -24.44 5.57 11.93
N ASP A 171 -24.11 4.93 13.05
CA ASP A 171 -23.13 5.42 14.01
C ASP A 171 -21.71 4.94 13.66
N ILE A 172 -21.58 3.68 13.21
CA ILE A 172 -20.32 3.10 12.73
C ILE A 172 -19.79 3.82 11.50
N SER A 173 -20.64 4.14 10.52
CA SER A 173 -20.23 4.89 9.32
C SER A 173 -19.71 6.29 9.64
N ARG A 174 -20.27 6.96 10.65
CA ARG A 174 -19.81 8.27 11.14
C ARG A 174 -18.51 8.17 11.96
N GLY A 175 -18.30 7.06 12.67
CA GLY A 175 -17.05 6.77 13.39
C GLY A 175 -15.88 6.45 12.45
N GLY A 176 -16.13 5.64 11.42
CA GLY A 176 -15.11 5.22 10.44
C GLY A 176 -14.46 6.38 9.68
N GLN A 177 -15.23 7.42 9.32
CA GLN A 177 -14.67 8.62 8.70
C GLN A 177 -13.69 9.40 9.60
N LYS A 178 -13.92 9.41 10.92
CA LYS A 178 -13.00 10.06 11.87
C LYS A 178 -11.72 9.24 12.06
N ILE A 179 -11.84 7.91 12.10
CA ILE A 179 -10.69 7.00 12.25
C ILE A 179 -9.80 7.04 11.01
N HIS A 180 -10.37 6.95 9.80
CA HIS A 180 -9.57 7.07 8.56
C HIS A 180 -8.83 8.42 8.48
N ARG A 181 -9.47 9.52 8.86
CA ARG A 181 -8.79 10.82 8.92
C ARG A 181 -7.70 10.86 10.00
N GLY A 182 -7.87 10.22 11.15
CA GLY A 182 -6.86 10.20 12.21
C GLY A 182 -5.65 9.33 11.89
N LEU A 183 -5.87 8.13 11.35
CA LEU A 183 -4.82 7.14 11.10
C LEU A 183 -3.98 7.48 9.85
N PHE A 184 -4.61 8.01 8.79
CA PHE A 184 -3.93 8.28 7.51
C PHE A 184 -3.52 9.74 7.32
N ALA A 185 -3.95 10.67 8.20
CA ALA A 185 -3.47 12.06 8.17
C ALA A 185 -1.94 12.21 8.17
N PRO A 186 -1.16 11.47 8.98
CA PRO A 186 0.31 11.64 8.97
C PRO A 186 0.92 11.21 7.63
N VAL A 187 0.49 10.07 7.08
CA VAL A 187 1.00 9.54 5.80
C VAL A 187 0.66 10.45 4.62
N ILE A 188 -0.57 10.98 4.57
CA ILE A 188 -1.00 11.88 3.48
C ILE A 188 -0.22 13.20 3.50
N LYS A 189 0.12 13.71 4.70
CA LYS A 189 0.93 14.93 4.82
C LYS A 189 2.38 14.71 4.40
N GLU A 190 2.92 13.54 4.70
CA GLU A 190 4.30 13.16 4.34
C GLU A 190 4.44 13.01 2.82
N THR A 191 3.49 12.30 2.18
CA THR A 191 3.46 12.17 0.71
C THR A 191 3.31 13.51 -0.02
N MET A 192 2.49 14.44 0.50
CA MET A 192 2.37 15.78 -0.09
C MET A 192 3.67 16.58 -0.01
N ARG A 193 4.40 16.47 1.09
CA ARG A 193 5.71 17.10 1.27
C ARG A 193 6.74 16.55 0.27
N ASP A 194 6.77 15.23 0.10
CA ASP A 194 7.68 14.59 -0.85
C ASP A 194 7.39 15.04 -2.29
N THR A 195 6.11 15.14 -2.68
CA THR A 195 5.75 15.64 -4.02
C THR A 195 6.15 17.09 -4.27
N GLU A 196 6.06 17.96 -3.26
CA GLU A 196 6.47 19.37 -3.40
C GLU A 196 7.98 19.50 -3.55
N THR A 197 8.76 18.74 -2.77
CA THR A 197 10.22 18.72 -2.91
C THR A 197 10.69 18.13 -4.23
N LEU A 198 9.98 17.12 -4.76
CA LEU A 198 10.26 16.53 -6.07
C LEU A 198 9.99 17.55 -7.19
N ALA A 199 8.87 18.28 -7.12
CA ALA A 199 8.53 19.33 -8.08
C ALA A 199 9.60 20.45 -8.11
N GLN A 200 10.08 20.88 -6.94
CA GLN A 200 11.17 21.87 -6.84
C GLN A 200 12.48 21.36 -7.45
N ARG A 201 12.83 20.08 -7.25
CA ARG A 201 14.02 19.48 -7.86
C ARG A 201 13.89 19.37 -9.38
N MET A 202 12.70 19.07 -9.90
CA MET A 202 12.44 19.02 -11.33
C MET A 202 12.61 20.41 -11.98
N ASP A 203 12.03 21.46 -11.39
CA ASP A 203 12.17 22.85 -11.88
C ASP A 203 13.64 23.32 -11.84
N GLY A 204 14.38 22.97 -10.79
CA GLY A 204 15.83 23.24 -10.72
C GLY A 204 16.62 22.49 -11.78
N THR A 205 16.27 21.23 -12.04
CA THR A 205 16.92 20.40 -13.08
C THR A 205 16.64 20.93 -14.47
N GLU A 206 15.42 21.36 -14.76
CA GLU A 206 15.03 21.98 -16.03
C GLU A 206 15.85 23.25 -16.33
N LYS A 207 16.02 24.12 -15.33
CA LYS A 207 16.86 25.34 -15.46
C LYS A 207 18.32 25.01 -15.73
N VAL A 208 18.89 24.03 -15.01
CA VAL A 208 20.27 23.59 -15.23
C VAL A 208 20.43 22.95 -16.63
N MET A 209 19.44 22.19 -17.09
CA MET A 209 19.44 21.62 -18.45
C MET A 209 19.37 22.70 -19.53
N ALA A 210 18.56 23.74 -19.34
CA ALA A 210 18.50 24.88 -20.27
C ALA A 210 19.83 25.64 -20.34
N GLN A 211 20.44 25.91 -19.18
CA GLN A 211 21.75 26.59 -19.10
C GLN A 211 22.88 25.77 -19.71
N THR A 212 22.89 24.45 -19.49
CA THR A 212 23.89 23.55 -20.07
C THR A 212 23.74 23.45 -21.59
N GLN A 213 22.51 23.40 -22.11
CA GLN A 213 22.25 23.44 -23.55
C GLN A 213 22.78 24.74 -24.18
N GLU A 214 22.54 25.89 -23.54
CA GLU A 214 23.00 27.19 -24.00
C GLU A 214 24.54 27.28 -24.00
N ALA A 215 25.19 26.84 -22.92
CA ALA A 215 26.64 26.80 -22.80
C ALA A 215 27.31 25.85 -23.82
N LEU A 216 26.67 24.71 -24.12
CA LEU A 216 27.14 23.80 -25.17
C LEU A 216 27.01 24.43 -26.56
N SER A 217 25.96 25.21 -26.81
CA SER A 217 25.79 25.92 -28.07
C SER A 217 26.84 27.02 -28.28
N SER A 218 27.12 27.81 -27.24
CA SER A 218 28.12 28.88 -27.30
C SER A 218 29.53 28.31 -27.45
N PHE A 219 29.82 27.19 -26.77
CA PHE A 219 31.05 26.44 -26.98
C PHE A 219 31.18 25.93 -28.41
N ALA A 220 30.11 25.35 -28.99
CA ALA A 220 30.13 24.86 -30.36
C ALA A 220 30.40 26.00 -31.38
N ILE A 221 29.80 27.18 -31.17
CA ILE A 221 30.04 28.38 -32.00
C ILE A 221 31.51 28.82 -31.89
N ALA A 222 32.05 28.92 -30.67
CA ALA A 222 33.44 29.31 -30.45
C ALA A 222 34.43 28.30 -31.08
N MET A 223 34.12 27.00 -31.03
CA MET A 223 34.93 25.97 -31.70
C MET A 223 34.88 26.09 -33.22
N ALA A 224 33.71 26.41 -33.80
CA ALA A 224 33.59 26.65 -35.23
C ALA A 224 34.40 27.87 -35.69
N GLU A 225 34.33 28.97 -34.94
CA GLU A 225 35.12 30.19 -35.19
C GLU A 225 36.63 29.93 -35.07
N TYR A 226 37.05 29.15 -34.06
CA TYR A 226 38.45 28.76 -33.90
C TYR A 226 38.94 27.88 -35.06
N ALA A 227 38.12 26.94 -35.53
CA ALA A 227 38.45 26.11 -36.70
C ALA A 227 38.60 26.95 -37.98
N GLU A 228 37.76 27.97 -38.16
CA GLU A 228 37.85 28.91 -39.27
C GLU A 228 39.12 29.77 -39.18
N HIS A 229 39.47 30.25 -37.98
CA HIS A 229 40.72 30.97 -37.73
C HIS A 229 41.95 30.13 -38.09
N LEU A 230 41.99 28.85 -37.67
CA LEU A 230 43.07 27.93 -38.02
C LEU A 230 43.17 27.68 -39.54
N ARG A 231 42.03 27.62 -40.24
CA ARG A 231 41.99 27.48 -41.70
C ARG A 231 42.64 28.69 -42.38
N SER A 232 42.40 29.90 -41.87
CA SER A 232 43.01 31.13 -42.39
C SER A 232 44.54 31.14 -42.27
N HIS A 233 45.08 30.75 -41.11
CA HIS A 233 46.54 30.62 -40.91
C HIS A 233 47.16 29.58 -41.83
N THR A 234 46.49 28.45 -42.03
CA THR A 234 46.97 27.39 -42.93
C THR A 234 47.07 27.88 -44.38
N SER A 235 46.06 28.63 -44.84
CA SER A 235 46.06 29.22 -46.18
C SER A 235 47.13 30.31 -46.37
N ALA A 236 47.36 31.14 -45.34
CA ALA A 236 48.39 32.17 -45.37
C ALA A 236 49.82 31.57 -45.40
N ILE A 237 50.05 30.49 -44.65
CA ILE A 237 51.33 29.76 -44.64
C ILE A 237 51.61 29.12 -46.00
N GLN A 238 50.59 28.53 -46.65
CA GLN A 238 50.74 27.99 -48.01
C GLN A 238 51.11 29.09 -49.02
N GLY A 239 50.42 30.24 -48.97
CA GLY A 239 50.75 31.38 -49.85
C GLY A 239 52.15 31.93 -49.62
N LEU A 240 52.61 32.01 -48.37
CA LEU A 240 53.98 32.43 -48.03
C LEU A 240 55.04 31.42 -48.51
N ALA A 241 54.78 30.12 -48.40
CA ALA A 241 55.67 29.08 -48.89
C ALA A 241 55.81 29.13 -50.42
N GLU A 242 54.69 29.36 -51.13
CA GLU A 242 54.66 29.49 -52.58
C GLU A 242 55.42 30.74 -53.05
N ALA A 243 55.16 31.90 -52.42
CA ALA A 243 55.90 33.13 -52.68
C ALA A 243 57.41 33.00 -52.40
N SER A 244 57.79 32.28 -51.34
CA SER A 244 59.20 32.00 -51.05
C SER A 244 59.87 31.12 -52.11
N HIS A 245 59.13 30.18 -52.70
CA HIS A 245 59.64 29.33 -53.78
C HIS A 245 59.84 30.11 -55.09
N GLU A 246 58.91 31.00 -55.43
CA GLU A 246 59.01 31.94 -56.55
C GLU A 246 60.24 32.86 -56.40
N LEU A 247 60.41 33.48 -55.23
CA LEU A 247 61.57 34.32 -54.92
C LEU A 247 62.90 33.58 -55.07
N LYS A 248 62.97 32.33 -54.58
CA LYS A 248 64.18 31.50 -54.71
C LYS A 248 64.52 31.20 -56.17
N ARG A 249 63.51 30.96 -57.02
CA ARG A 249 63.71 30.77 -58.47
C ARG A 249 64.18 32.06 -59.14
N GLY A 250 63.52 33.19 -58.86
CA GLY A 250 63.91 34.49 -59.43
C GLY A 250 65.35 34.89 -59.06
N ALA A 251 65.76 34.66 -57.81
CA ALA A 251 67.14 34.91 -57.38
C ALA A 251 68.17 34.01 -58.10
N ALA A 252 67.83 32.74 -58.34
CA ALA A 252 68.69 31.83 -59.10
C ALA A 252 68.84 32.26 -60.58
N GLU A 253 67.76 32.77 -61.19
CA GLU A 253 67.81 33.33 -62.54
C GLU A 253 68.64 34.62 -62.61
N GLN A 254 68.49 35.50 -61.63
CA GLN A 254 69.31 36.72 -61.52
C GLN A 254 70.79 36.39 -61.34
N ASN A 255 71.15 35.44 -60.47
CA ASN A 255 72.53 35.01 -60.31
C ASN A 255 73.10 34.44 -61.62
N LYS A 256 72.32 33.63 -62.34
CA LYS A 256 72.73 33.09 -63.65
C LYS A 256 72.90 34.18 -64.72
N ALA A 257 72.06 35.22 -64.68
CA ALA A 257 72.21 36.39 -65.54
C ALA A 257 73.46 37.20 -65.17
N LEU A 258 73.74 37.36 -63.88
CA LEU A 258 74.93 38.03 -63.38
C LEU A 258 76.20 37.30 -63.81
N GLU A 259 76.24 35.98 -63.68
CA GLU A 259 77.36 35.14 -64.15
C GLU A 259 77.61 35.34 -65.66
N ARG A 260 76.55 35.34 -66.48
CA ARG A 260 76.68 35.62 -67.92
C ARG A 260 77.23 37.01 -68.21
N ILE A 261 76.85 38.02 -67.42
CA ILE A 261 77.34 39.39 -67.59
C ILE A 261 78.81 39.49 -67.15
N VAL A 262 79.18 38.86 -66.03
CA VAL A 262 80.56 38.82 -65.53
C VAL A 262 81.47 38.11 -66.53
N GLU A 263 81.04 36.96 -67.07
CA GLU A 263 81.80 36.22 -68.10
C GLU A 263 81.97 37.03 -69.38
N ALA A 264 80.95 37.80 -69.79
CA ALA A 264 81.03 38.73 -70.92
C ALA A 264 81.97 39.93 -70.65
N LEU A 265 82.10 40.36 -69.40
CA LEU A 265 82.98 41.47 -69.00
C LEU A 265 84.45 41.03 -68.84
N GLU A 266 84.73 39.79 -68.44
CA GLU A 266 86.11 39.26 -68.37
C GLU A 266 86.78 39.11 -69.75
N HIS A 267 86.00 38.97 -70.83
CA HIS A 267 86.52 38.78 -72.20
C HIS A 267 86.81 40.08 -72.99
N ARG A 268 86.76 41.26 -72.37
CA ARG A 268 87.16 42.52 -73.03
C ARG A 268 88.12 43.34 -72.18
N LYS A 269 89.31 43.59 -72.74
CA LYS A 269 90.37 44.48 -72.20
C LYS A 269 90.90 45.37 -73.34
N PRO A 270 91.50 46.53 -73.06
CA PRO A 270 91.02 47.73 -72.35
C PRO A 270 91.06 48.96 -73.28
N LEU A 271 90.75 50.18 -72.79
CA LEU A 271 91.49 51.40 -73.10
C LEU A 271 91.13 52.54 -72.13
N THR A 272 92.17 53.30 -71.82
CA THR A 272 92.35 54.34 -70.80
C THR A 272 91.73 55.67 -71.20
N GLU A 273 91.19 56.44 -70.24
CA GLU A 273 91.40 57.89 -70.18
C GLU A 273 91.06 58.46 -68.79
N GLU A 274 91.98 59.27 -68.26
CA GLU A 274 91.85 60.02 -67.00
C GLU A 274 91.03 61.30 -67.22
N MET A 275 90.07 61.58 -66.32
CA MET A 275 89.62 62.94 -66.01
C MET A 275 88.94 62.97 -64.63
N GLN A 276 89.53 63.68 -63.67
CA GLN A 276 88.97 64.02 -62.33
C GLN A 276 88.26 65.39 -62.38
N PRO A 277 87.54 65.83 -61.32
CA PRO A 277 86.48 65.18 -60.55
C PRO A 277 85.22 66.10 -60.49
N PRO A 278 84.12 65.69 -59.82
CA PRO A 278 83.45 66.67 -58.98
C PRO A 278 83.05 66.22 -57.57
N GLU A 279 83.08 67.26 -56.75
CA GLU A 279 82.61 67.59 -55.42
C GLU A 279 81.34 66.90 -54.84
N LYS A 280 81.39 66.72 -53.51
CA LYS A 280 80.38 66.14 -52.58
C LYS A 280 79.00 66.82 -52.64
N PRO A 281 77.96 66.09 -52.20
CA PRO A 281 77.31 66.52 -50.95
C PRO A 281 77.28 65.45 -49.84
N ALA A 282 77.21 65.97 -48.61
CA ALA A 282 77.42 65.28 -47.35
C ALA A 282 76.22 64.45 -46.86
N ALA A 283 76.57 63.39 -46.11
CA ALA A 283 75.65 62.54 -45.37
C ALA A 283 74.98 63.30 -44.20
N PRO A 284 73.68 63.05 -43.93
CA PRO A 284 73.02 63.59 -42.75
C PRO A 284 73.45 62.87 -41.45
N PRO A 285 73.51 63.61 -40.32
CA PRO A 285 73.97 63.12 -39.02
C PRO A 285 72.91 62.29 -38.26
N PRO A 286 73.32 61.54 -37.21
CA PRO A 286 72.42 60.65 -36.47
C PRO A 286 71.50 61.43 -35.51
N VAL A 287 70.19 61.19 -35.61
CA VAL A 287 69.20 61.78 -34.71
C VAL A 287 69.00 60.87 -33.49
N LYS A 288 69.45 61.37 -32.33
CA LYS A 288 69.19 60.83 -30.99
C LYS A 288 67.76 61.18 -30.56
N GLY A 289 66.91 60.18 -30.36
CA GLY A 289 65.67 60.33 -29.60
C GLY A 289 65.95 60.42 -28.10
N LYS A 290 65.44 61.47 -27.45
CA LYS A 290 65.53 61.74 -26.01
C LYS A 290 64.78 60.67 -25.20
N TYR A 291 65.44 60.14 -24.17
CA TYR A 291 64.81 59.38 -23.08
C TYR A 291 64.43 60.34 -21.94
N PRO A 292 63.30 60.13 -21.23
CA PRO A 292 63.02 60.79 -19.96
C PRO A 292 63.91 60.24 -18.82
N PRO A 293 64.22 61.04 -17.78
CA PRO A 293 65.17 60.65 -16.74
C PRO A 293 64.57 59.60 -15.80
N GLY A 294 65.28 58.48 -15.57
CA GLY A 294 64.97 57.62 -14.41
C GLY A 294 65.12 56.11 -14.53
N CYS A 295 65.37 55.51 -15.71
CA CYS A 295 65.52 54.05 -15.81
C CYS A 295 66.82 53.65 -16.50
N VAL A 296 67.78 53.17 -15.71
CA VAL A 296 69.07 52.63 -16.12
C VAL A 296 68.88 51.22 -16.68
N ARG A 297 69.43 50.97 -17.87
CA ARG A 297 69.56 49.63 -18.47
C ARG A 297 70.94 49.09 -18.11
N SER A 298 71.02 48.01 -17.33
CA SER A 298 72.25 47.24 -17.18
C SER A 298 72.42 46.33 -18.41
N ARG A 299 73.63 46.35 -18.99
CA ARG A 299 74.05 45.47 -20.08
C ARG A 299 75.43 44.94 -19.74
N GLN A 300 75.58 43.63 -19.67
CA GLN A 300 76.83 42.90 -19.91
C GLN A 300 76.42 41.45 -20.21
N GLN A 301 76.48 40.96 -21.44
CA GLN A 301 77.60 40.63 -22.34
C GLN A 301 78.03 39.15 -22.23
N VAL A 302 77.71 38.42 -23.31
CA VAL A 302 78.59 37.52 -24.09
C VAL A 302 79.35 36.40 -23.37
N SER A 303 79.00 35.16 -23.68
CA SER A 303 79.87 34.17 -24.37
C SER A 303 79.00 32.95 -24.72
N ALA A 304 78.90 32.59 -26.01
CA ALA A 304 79.75 31.63 -26.74
C ALA A 304 79.48 30.18 -26.32
N GLY A 305 79.18 29.36 -27.32
CA GLY A 305 78.53 28.06 -27.16
C GLY A 305 79.38 26.97 -26.55
N HIS A 306 78.68 25.88 -26.24
CA HIS A 306 79.22 24.55 -26.45
C HIS A 306 78.07 23.60 -26.80
N ASP A 307 78.37 22.77 -27.80
CA ASP A 307 77.57 21.74 -28.39
C ASP A 307 77.15 20.63 -27.40
N ILE A 308 76.30 19.76 -27.93
CA ILE A 308 76.40 18.29 -27.91
C ILE A 308 75.11 17.60 -27.43
N PHE A 309 74.54 16.86 -28.39
CA PHE A 309 73.62 15.74 -28.26
C PHE A 309 73.85 14.84 -27.03
N GLY A 310 72.75 14.26 -26.53
CA GLY A 310 72.69 12.79 -26.47
C GLY A 310 72.62 12.12 -25.09
N ALA A 311 71.51 11.41 -24.92
CA ALA A 311 71.38 10.07 -24.34
C ALA A 311 71.75 9.84 -22.86
N GLY A 312 70.70 9.50 -22.11
CA GLY A 312 70.68 8.87 -20.81
C GLY A 312 69.23 8.68 -20.39
#